data_AF-A0A933DRB8-F1
#
_entry.id   AF-A0A933DRB8-F1
#
_cell.length_a   1.000
_cell.length_b   1.000
_cell.length_c   1.000
_cell.angle_alpha   90.00
_cell.angle_beta   90.00
_cell.angle_gamma   90.00
#
_symmetry.space_group_name_H-M   'P 1'
#
loop_
_entity.id
_entity.type
_entity.pdbx_description
1 polymer ?
#
loop_
_entity_poly.entity_id
_entity_poly.type
_entity_poly.pdbx_seq_one_letter_code
_entity_poly.pdbx_strand_id
1 'polypeptide(L)'
;MTHGIEVHAGCDGSGELDIADDMVALPQAPAYSIHEESLIKNIIEVLLGRKALQKETETERLSRVVASEAAGQALVRVGRSGTVSFGPNYAAVRAILTNFPVSQDVVDFTINQCLMAWNESKGRNFDVLGEVSGFLPFGASLHIVERVVLAFAKVGFSGRVEATAKQYLGRGLSEVEVLALVDAYCNDQASLSGSQQDDLKELARKYLPADGATEVAKRLDKFEKEFWERD
;
A
#
# COMPACT_ATOMS: atom_id res chain seq x y z
N MET A 1 -0.93 67.87 49.73
CA MET A 1 -1.48 66.55 49.41
C MET A 1 -0.44 65.86 48.52
N THR A 2 0.79 65.49 48.96
CA THR A 2 1.21 64.55 50.04
C THR A 2 0.48 63.21 49.89
N HIS A 3 1.09 62.02 49.72
CA HIS A 3 2.44 61.45 49.83
C HIS A 3 2.53 60.26 48.82
N GLY A 4 3.66 59.83 48.27
CA GLY A 4 4.78 59.15 48.95
C GLY A 4 4.70 57.65 48.65
N ILE A 5 5.57 57.16 47.76
CA ILE A 5 5.78 55.73 47.53
C ILE A 5 6.81 55.28 48.56
N GLU A 6 6.36 54.50 49.55
CA GLU A 6 7.24 53.83 50.50
C GLU A 6 7.80 52.54 49.90
N VAL A 7 9.10 52.39 50.12
CA VAL A 7 9.91 51.22 49.83
C VAL A 7 9.87 50.35 51.08
N HIS A 8 9.56 49.06 50.95
CA HIS A 8 9.91 48.08 51.98
C HIS A 8 10.71 46.93 51.36
N ALA A 9 11.97 46.86 51.79
CA ALA A 9 12.87 45.74 51.60
C ALA A 9 12.87 44.87 52.86
N GLY A 10 13.18 43.58 52.67
CA GLY A 10 13.48 42.58 53.69
C GLY A 10 12.40 41.51 53.81
N CYS A 11 12.69 40.22 53.96
CA CYS A 11 13.93 39.46 54.00
C CYS A 11 13.51 37.98 53.96
N ASP A 12 14.33 37.15 53.33
CA ASP A 12 14.68 35.78 53.70
C ASP A 12 13.59 34.81 54.19
N GLY A 13 13.27 33.84 53.33
CA GLY A 13 12.61 32.60 53.69
C GLY A 13 12.98 31.52 52.69
N SER A 14 13.92 30.66 53.08
CA SER A 14 14.35 29.44 52.39
C SER A 14 13.15 28.62 51.88
N GLY A 15 12.94 28.64 50.56
CA GLY A 15 12.03 27.72 49.87
C GLY A 15 12.85 26.63 49.20
N GLU A 16 12.66 25.39 49.65
CA GLU A 16 13.15 24.19 49.00
C GLU A 16 12.77 24.19 47.52
N LEU A 17 13.74 23.88 46.67
CA LEU A 17 13.54 23.56 45.26
C LEU A 17 12.78 22.22 45.19
N ASP A 18 11.46 22.29 45.20
CA ASP A 18 10.63 21.20 44.70
C ASP A 18 10.83 21.15 43.19
N ILE A 19 11.66 20.20 42.75
CA ILE A 19 11.71 19.75 41.36
C ILE A 19 10.38 19.03 41.14
N ALA A 20 9.36 19.79 40.73
CA ALA A 20 8.19 19.21 40.12
C ALA A 20 8.67 18.51 38.84
N ASP A 21 8.65 17.17 38.88
CA ASP A 21 8.63 16.32 37.70
C ASP A 21 7.45 16.75 36.83
N ASP A 22 7.70 17.71 35.94
CA ASP A 22 6.82 18.03 34.82
C ASP A 22 6.94 16.87 33.83
N MET A 23 6.32 15.74 34.21
CA MET A 23 6.01 14.65 33.29
C MET A 23 5.04 15.22 32.27
N VAL A 24 5.59 15.72 31.17
CA VAL A 24 4.86 15.93 29.92
C VAL A 24 4.17 14.61 29.62
N ALA A 25 2.86 14.56 29.88
CA ALA A 25 2.03 13.42 29.55
C ALA A 25 2.18 13.22 28.04
N LEU A 26 2.86 12.13 27.66
CA LEU A 26 2.90 11.68 26.28
C LEU A 26 1.44 11.60 25.80
N PRO A 27 1.11 12.14 24.61
CA PRO A 27 -0.23 12.02 24.08
C PRO A 27 -0.57 10.53 24.06
N GLN A 28 -1.58 10.15 24.85
CA GLN A 28 -2.03 8.77 24.87
C GLN A 28 -2.42 8.40 23.45
N ALA A 29 -1.78 7.35 22.93
CA ALA A 29 -2.17 6.76 21.66
C ALA A 29 -3.69 6.46 21.73
N PRO A 30 -4.44 6.72 20.66
CA PRO A 30 -5.88 6.46 20.66
C PRO A 30 -6.12 5.01 21.10
N ALA A 31 -6.97 4.83 22.10
CA ALA A 31 -7.36 3.52 22.57
C ALA A 31 -8.07 2.78 21.43
N TYR A 32 -7.37 1.86 20.78
CA TYR A 32 -7.95 0.97 19.79
C TYR A 32 -9.03 0.13 20.47
N SER A 33 -10.20 0.03 19.84
CA SER A 33 -11.24 -0.85 20.35
C SER A 33 -10.79 -2.31 20.22
N ILE A 34 -11.19 -3.17 21.17
CA ILE A 34 -10.90 -4.62 21.17
C ILE A 34 -11.30 -5.29 19.83
N HIS A 35 -12.24 -4.69 19.10
CA HIS A 35 -12.70 -5.14 17.79
C HIS A 35 -11.71 -4.84 16.63
N GLU A 36 -11.03 -3.69 16.65
CA GLU A 36 -10.05 -3.30 15.62
C GLU A 36 -8.76 -4.12 15.74
N GLU A 37 -8.36 -4.43 16.98
CA GLU A 37 -7.18 -5.24 17.28
C GLU A 37 -7.36 -6.69 16.81
N SER A 38 -8.56 -7.24 16.95
CA SER A 38 -8.93 -8.58 16.44
C SER A 38 -8.90 -8.64 14.91
N LEU A 39 -9.32 -7.57 14.24
CA LEU A 39 -9.40 -7.47 12.79
C LEU A 39 -8.02 -7.37 12.12
N ILE A 40 -7.13 -6.52 12.65
CA ILE A 40 -5.75 -6.35 12.19
C ILE A 40 -5.02 -7.71 12.21
N LYS A 41 -5.22 -8.46 13.28
CA LYS A 41 -4.68 -9.80 13.50
C LYS A 41 -5.10 -10.77 12.38
N ASN A 42 -6.38 -10.78 11.98
CA ASN A 42 -6.94 -11.73 10.99
C ASN A 42 -6.32 -11.60 9.58
N ILE A 43 -5.84 -10.40 9.24
CA ILE A 43 -5.33 -10.09 7.90
C ILE A 43 -3.87 -10.52 7.74
N ILE A 44 -3.08 -10.43 8.80
CA ILE A 44 -1.65 -10.77 8.82
C ILE A 44 -1.40 -12.26 8.52
N GLU A 45 -2.29 -13.14 8.95
CA GLU A 45 -2.13 -14.60 8.79
C GLU A 45 -2.46 -15.13 7.42
N VAL A 46 -3.40 -14.48 6.75
CA VAL A 46 -3.77 -14.84 5.39
C VAL A 46 -2.62 -14.49 4.45
N LEU A 47 -1.81 -13.49 4.78
CA LEU A 47 -0.77 -12.95 3.92
C LEU A 47 0.59 -13.65 4.08
N LEU A 48 0.97 -14.07 5.29
CA LEU A 48 2.38 -14.44 5.58
C LEU A 48 2.72 -15.94 5.61
N GLY A 49 1.76 -16.85 5.82
CA GLY A 49 2.03 -18.29 5.89
C GLY A 49 2.92 -18.74 7.07
N ARG A 50 2.79 -20.00 7.49
CA ARG A 50 3.25 -20.53 8.80
C ARG A 50 4.77 -20.74 9.03
N LYS A 51 5.68 -20.32 8.14
CA LYS A 51 7.05 -20.89 8.13
C LYS A 51 8.24 -20.01 8.51
N ALA A 52 8.06 -18.76 8.93
CA ALA A 52 9.16 -17.96 9.49
C ALA A 52 9.06 -17.93 11.02
N LEU A 53 9.80 -18.81 11.72
CA LEU A 53 9.79 -18.91 13.19
C LEU A 53 11.23 -18.81 13.74
N GLN A 54 11.49 -17.73 14.50
CA GLN A 54 12.45 -17.54 15.62
C GLN A 54 12.74 -16.02 15.71
N LYS A 55 12.35 -15.24 16.74
CA LYS A 55 12.41 -15.35 18.22
C LYS A 55 11.32 -14.41 18.80
N GLU A 56 10.41 -14.95 19.62
CA GLU A 56 9.07 -14.40 19.87
C GLU A 56 9.01 -13.13 20.76
N THR A 57 8.68 -11.99 20.15
CA THR A 57 8.16 -10.73 20.72
C THR A 57 6.63 -10.85 20.94
N GLU A 58 6.02 -9.95 21.73
CA GLU A 58 4.56 -9.93 21.93
C GLU A 58 3.78 -9.88 20.60
N THR A 59 4.33 -9.22 19.59
CA THR A 59 3.83 -9.16 18.22
C THR A 59 3.75 -10.54 17.55
N GLU A 60 4.70 -11.43 17.80
CA GLU A 60 4.70 -12.80 17.26
C GLU A 60 3.73 -13.71 18.04
N ARG A 61 3.59 -13.50 19.36
CA ARG A 61 2.58 -14.20 20.19
C ARG A 61 1.16 -13.82 19.75
N LEU A 62 0.94 -12.54 19.43
CA LEU A 62 -0.32 -12.04 18.90
C LEU A 62 -0.60 -12.63 17.51
N SER A 63 0.39 -12.61 16.61
CA SER A 63 0.30 -13.20 15.26
C SER A 63 0.01 -14.72 15.27
N ARG A 64 0.42 -15.46 16.31
CA ARG A 64 0.11 -16.90 16.43
C ARG A 64 -1.32 -17.17 16.88
N VAL A 65 -1.86 -16.36 17.79
CA VAL A 65 -3.18 -16.61 18.39
C VAL A 65 -4.27 -16.45 17.33
N VAL A 66 -4.19 -15.42 16.49
CA VAL A 66 -5.21 -15.30 15.44
C VAL A 66 -5.00 -16.33 14.34
N ALA A 67 -3.77 -16.85 14.14
CA ALA A 67 -3.51 -17.84 13.08
C ALA A 67 -4.26 -19.12 13.35
N SER A 68 -4.48 -19.37 14.64
CA SER A 68 -5.28 -20.45 15.14
C SER A 68 -6.79 -20.15 15.02
N GLU A 69 -7.23 -18.92 15.29
CA GLU A 69 -8.65 -18.52 15.24
C GLU A 69 -9.17 -18.35 13.81
N ALA A 70 -8.43 -17.70 12.91
CA ALA A 70 -8.79 -17.56 11.50
C ALA A 70 -8.81 -18.92 10.78
N ALA A 71 -7.87 -19.82 11.09
CA ALA A 71 -7.91 -21.20 10.63
C ALA A 71 -9.12 -21.97 11.19
N GLY A 72 -9.46 -21.74 12.46
CA GLY A 72 -10.67 -22.30 13.08
C GLY A 72 -11.96 -21.83 12.40
N GLN A 73 -12.07 -20.53 12.12
CA GLN A 73 -13.25 -19.95 11.46
C GLN A 73 -13.36 -20.35 9.98
N ALA A 74 -12.23 -20.48 9.28
CA ALA A 74 -12.20 -20.99 7.90
C ALA A 74 -12.59 -22.48 7.83
N LEU A 75 -12.13 -23.30 8.78
CA LEU A 75 -12.51 -24.72 8.88
C LEU A 75 -13.99 -24.93 9.24
N VAL A 76 -14.59 -24.00 9.98
CA VAL A 76 -16.03 -24.01 10.30
C VAL A 76 -16.88 -23.63 9.09
N ARG A 77 -16.37 -22.75 8.20
CA ARG A 77 -17.10 -22.29 7.01
C ARG A 77 -16.92 -23.16 5.78
N VAL A 78 -15.79 -23.84 5.64
CA VAL A 78 -15.51 -24.78 4.55
C VAL A 78 -15.73 -26.18 5.09
N GLY A 79 -16.93 -26.72 4.90
CA GLY A 79 -17.24 -28.12 5.19
C GLY A 79 -16.11 -29.03 4.68
N ARG A 80 -15.69 -29.97 5.54
CA ARG A 80 -14.61 -30.93 5.35
C ARG A 80 -14.37 -31.35 3.89
N SER A 81 -13.08 -31.45 3.56
CA SER A 81 -12.47 -32.19 2.45
C SER A 81 -12.08 -31.35 1.24
N GLY A 82 -10.80 -30.94 1.24
CA GLY A 82 -10.12 -30.37 0.10
C GLY A 82 -8.71 -30.01 0.50
N THR A 83 -7.72 -30.54 -0.20
CA THR A 83 -6.28 -30.29 0.01
C THR A 83 -6.00 -28.79 0.14
N VAL A 84 -5.50 -28.38 1.30
CA VAL A 84 -5.13 -26.99 1.61
C VAL A 84 -3.92 -26.63 0.76
N SER A 85 -4.10 -25.87 -0.33
CA SER A 85 -2.98 -25.15 -0.91
C SER A 85 -2.63 -24.02 0.06
N PHE A 86 -1.42 -24.06 0.62
CA PHE A 86 -0.90 -23.03 1.49
C PHE A 86 -0.44 -21.84 0.63
N GLY A 87 -1.38 -20.99 0.21
CA GLY A 87 -1.12 -19.71 -0.45
C GLY A 87 -2.03 -18.61 0.11
N PRO A 88 -1.77 -17.33 -0.20
CA PRO A 88 -2.58 -16.23 0.31
C PRO A 88 -4.03 -16.36 -0.15
N ASN A 89 -4.98 -16.35 0.80
CA ASN A 89 -6.40 -16.43 0.50
C ASN A 89 -7.00 -15.03 0.37
N TYR A 90 -6.74 -14.36 -0.75
CA TYR A 90 -7.23 -13.00 -1.03
C TYR A 90 -8.76 -12.90 -0.97
N ALA A 91 -9.49 -13.98 -1.25
CA ALA A 91 -10.94 -14.03 -1.08
C ALA A 91 -11.37 -13.92 0.39
N ALA A 92 -10.65 -14.58 1.30
CA ALA A 92 -10.87 -14.44 2.74
C ALA A 92 -10.54 -13.02 3.23
N VAL A 93 -9.43 -12.43 2.76
CA VAL A 93 -9.08 -11.03 3.07
C VAL A 93 -10.20 -10.10 2.60
N ARG A 94 -10.64 -10.21 1.35
CA ARG A 94 -11.75 -9.42 0.81
C ARG A 94 -13.02 -9.58 1.62
N ALA A 95 -13.35 -10.81 2.03
CA ALA A 95 -14.51 -11.07 2.87
C ALA A 95 -14.39 -10.37 4.24
N ILE A 96 -13.19 -10.30 4.83
CA ILE A 96 -12.95 -9.55 6.06
C ILE A 96 -13.15 -8.05 5.81
N LEU A 97 -12.49 -7.48 4.79
CA LEU A 97 -12.59 -6.05 4.48
C LEU A 97 -14.04 -5.61 4.17
N THR A 98 -14.84 -6.48 3.54
CA THR A 98 -16.26 -6.20 3.23
C THR A 98 -17.18 -6.26 4.43
N ASN A 99 -16.97 -7.21 5.35
CA ASN A 99 -17.94 -7.50 6.41
C ASN A 99 -17.65 -6.75 7.72
N PHE A 100 -16.50 -6.10 7.84
CA PHE A 100 -16.09 -5.43 9.07
C PHE A 100 -15.62 -3.99 8.76
N PRO A 101 -15.86 -3.04 9.68
CA PRO A 101 -15.23 -1.73 9.59
C PRO A 101 -13.72 -1.91 9.77
N VAL A 102 -12.95 -1.54 8.74
CA VAL A 102 -11.51 -1.70 8.71
C VAL A 102 -10.84 -0.32 8.67
N SER A 103 -9.74 -0.15 9.40
CA SER A 103 -8.98 1.10 9.35
C SER A 103 -8.17 1.20 8.05
N GLN A 104 -7.78 2.42 7.68
CA GLN A 104 -6.88 2.65 6.55
C GLN A 104 -5.56 1.88 6.70
N ASP A 105 -4.99 1.83 7.91
CA ASP A 105 -3.73 1.11 8.18
C ASP A 105 -3.83 -0.39 7.86
N VAL A 106 -4.98 -1.00 8.12
CA VAL A 106 -5.26 -2.40 7.78
C VAL A 106 -5.25 -2.62 6.27
N VAL A 107 -5.89 -1.72 5.53
CA VAL A 107 -5.96 -1.78 4.07
C VAL A 107 -4.56 -1.55 3.47
N ASP A 108 -3.83 -0.57 3.98
CA ASP A 108 -2.47 -0.26 3.57
C ASP A 108 -1.51 -1.42 3.82
N PHE A 109 -1.59 -2.04 5.00
CA PHE A 109 -0.84 -3.25 5.31
C PHE A 109 -1.16 -4.39 4.33
N THR A 110 -2.45 -4.62 4.08
CA THR A 110 -2.91 -5.66 3.14
C THR A 110 -2.32 -5.47 1.75
N ILE A 111 -2.45 -4.25 1.20
CA ILE A 111 -1.94 -3.93 -0.12
C ILE A 111 -0.41 -4.01 -0.14
N ASN A 112 0.27 -3.57 0.91
CA ASN A 112 1.71 -3.68 1.03
C ASN A 112 2.20 -5.13 0.93
N GLN A 113 1.56 -6.06 1.62
CA GLN A 113 1.91 -7.48 1.53
C GLN A 113 1.72 -8.02 0.12
N CYS A 114 0.63 -7.62 -0.56
CA CYS A 114 0.41 -7.99 -1.95
C CYS A 114 1.51 -7.43 -2.87
N LEU A 115 1.88 -6.16 -2.70
CA LEU A 115 2.97 -5.54 -3.47
C LEU A 115 4.33 -6.19 -3.17
N MET A 116 4.58 -6.60 -1.93
CA MET A 116 5.79 -7.35 -1.56
C MET A 116 5.83 -8.71 -2.25
N ALA A 117 4.75 -9.49 -2.18
CA ALA A 117 4.65 -10.78 -2.86
C ALA A 117 4.81 -10.64 -4.40
N TRP A 118 4.24 -9.58 -4.98
CA TRP A 118 4.44 -9.24 -6.39
C TRP A 118 5.92 -8.93 -6.71
N ASN A 119 6.58 -8.11 -5.89
CA ASN A 119 8.00 -7.80 -6.05
C ASN A 119 8.90 -9.04 -5.90
N GLU A 120 8.63 -9.92 -4.94
CA GLU A 120 9.34 -11.19 -4.74
C GLU A 120 9.18 -12.12 -5.95
N SER A 121 8.03 -12.08 -6.62
CA SER A 121 7.81 -12.81 -7.87
C SER A 121 8.54 -12.21 -9.08
N LYS A 122 9.30 -11.12 -8.89
CA LYS A 122 9.90 -10.28 -9.93
C LYS A 122 8.86 -9.74 -10.92
N GLY A 123 7.69 -9.40 -10.40
CA GLY A 123 6.60 -8.86 -11.19
C GLY A 123 5.79 -9.86 -12.01
N ARG A 124 6.04 -11.17 -11.86
CA ARG A 124 5.39 -12.23 -12.67
C ARG A 124 4.05 -12.70 -12.12
N ASN A 125 3.74 -12.39 -10.87
CA ASN A 125 2.48 -12.77 -10.24
C ASN A 125 1.40 -11.68 -10.46
N PHE A 126 0.85 -11.63 -11.67
CA PHE A 126 -0.15 -10.62 -12.06
C PHE A 126 -1.47 -10.76 -11.30
N ASP A 127 -1.81 -11.96 -10.85
CA ASP A 127 -3.04 -12.23 -10.10
C ASP A 127 -3.10 -11.41 -8.80
N VAL A 128 -1.96 -11.24 -8.14
CA VAL A 128 -1.86 -10.44 -6.90
C VAL A 128 -2.17 -8.97 -7.15
N LEU A 129 -1.75 -8.42 -8.29
CA LEU A 129 -2.12 -7.05 -8.67
C LEU A 129 -3.61 -6.92 -9.01
N GLY A 130 -4.21 -7.98 -9.57
CA GLY A 130 -5.66 -8.08 -9.72
C GLY A 130 -6.39 -7.92 -8.39
N GLU A 131 -5.92 -8.60 -7.34
CA GLU A 131 -6.51 -8.53 -6.00
C GLU A 131 -6.32 -7.17 -5.33
N VAL A 132 -5.14 -6.56 -5.47
CA VAL A 132 -4.85 -5.21 -4.97
C VAL A 132 -5.88 -4.19 -5.44
N SER A 133 -6.29 -4.24 -6.72
CA SER A 133 -7.31 -3.33 -7.25
C SER A 133 -8.65 -3.43 -6.49
N GLY A 134 -8.95 -4.63 -5.98
CA GLY A 134 -10.15 -4.89 -5.20
C GLY A 134 -10.06 -4.48 -3.74
N PHE A 135 -8.87 -4.13 -3.24
CA PHE A 135 -8.67 -3.64 -1.87
C PHE A 135 -8.69 -2.11 -1.77
N LEU A 136 -8.42 -1.39 -2.86
CA LEU A 136 -8.46 0.08 -2.89
C LEU A 136 -9.78 0.71 -2.41
N PRO A 137 -10.98 0.18 -2.74
CA PRO A 137 -12.25 0.76 -2.30
C PRO A 137 -12.43 0.83 -0.78
N PHE A 138 -11.66 0.08 0.00
CA PHE A 138 -11.74 0.07 1.46
C PHE A 138 -11.01 1.23 2.13
N GLY A 139 -10.42 2.16 1.36
CA GLY A 139 -9.87 3.41 1.89
C GLY A 139 -8.35 3.40 2.09
N ALA A 140 -7.61 2.84 1.13
CA ALA A 140 -6.14 2.90 1.13
C ALA A 140 -5.64 4.36 1.14
N SER A 141 -4.51 4.60 1.78
CA SER A 141 -3.90 5.94 1.80
C SER A 141 -3.30 6.30 0.44
N LEU A 142 -3.16 7.61 0.18
CA LEU A 142 -2.69 8.11 -1.12
C LEU A 142 -1.33 7.54 -1.51
N HIS A 143 -0.39 7.43 -0.56
CA HIS A 143 0.95 6.90 -0.84
C HIS A 143 0.92 5.41 -1.26
N ILE A 144 -0.03 4.62 -0.73
CA ILE A 144 -0.24 3.24 -1.16
C ILE A 144 -0.85 3.21 -2.54
N VAL A 145 -1.88 4.01 -2.79
CA VAL A 145 -2.52 4.11 -4.11
C VAL A 145 -1.49 4.47 -5.18
N GLU A 146 -0.59 5.43 -4.94
CA GLU A 146 0.49 5.78 -5.88
C GLU A 146 1.40 4.59 -6.21
N ARG A 147 1.76 3.79 -5.20
CA ARG A 147 2.57 2.58 -5.42
C ARG A 147 1.82 1.53 -6.22
N VAL A 148 0.51 1.41 -6.03
CA VAL A 148 -0.35 0.50 -6.82
C VAL A 148 -0.44 0.96 -8.27
N VAL A 149 -0.67 2.26 -8.51
CA VAL A 149 -0.71 2.83 -9.87
C VAL A 149 0.63 2.58 -10.58
N LEU A 150 1.76 2.82 -9.92
CA LEU A 150 3.07 2.49 -10.49
C LEU A 150 3.26 0.99 -10.75
N ALA A 151 2.77 0.12 -9.87
CA ALA A 151 2.84 -1.33 -10.08
C ALA A 151 2.01 -1.76 -11.30
N PHE A 152 0.81 -1.20 -11.48
CA PHE A 152 -0.02 -1.42 -12.68
C PHE A 152 0.66 -0.93 -13.96
N ALA A 153 1.33 0.22 -13.90
CA ALA A 153 2.11 0.72 -15.03
C ALA A 153 3.22 -0.26 -15.43
N LYS A 154 4.00 -0.75 -14.45
CA LYS A 154 5.12 -1.69 -14.68
C LYS A 154 4.72 -3.03 -15.29
N VAL A 155 3.45 -3.41 -15.20
CA VAL A 155 2.92 -4.64 -15.83
C VAL A 155 2.10 -4.38 -17.09
N GLY A 156 2.06 -3.14 -17.58
CA GLY A 156 1.37 -2.80 -18.82
C GLY A 156 -0.16 -2.74 -18.72
N PHE A 157 -0.74 -2.54 -17.52
CA PHE A 157 -2.18 -2.40 -17.33
C PHE A 157 -2.68 -0.99 -17.73
N SER A 158 -2.45 -0.58 -18.98
CA SER A 158 -2.73 0.76 -19.52
C SER A 158 -4.17 1.24 -19.26
N GLY A 159 -5.17 0.37 -19.45
CA GLY A 159 -6.58 0.72 -19.20
C GLY A 159 -6.96 0.88 -17.72
N ARG A 160 -6.26 0.19 -16.80
CA ARG A 160 -6.56 0.25 -15.36
C ARG A 160 -5.77 1.35 -14.64
N VAL A 161 -4.56 1.64 -15.09
CA VAL A 161 -3.67 2.57 -14.38
C VAL A 161 -4.20 4.00 -14.41
N GLU A 162 -4.67 4.51 -15.55
CA GLU A 162 -5.23 5.86 -15.65
C GLU A 162 -6.55 5.98 -14.89
N ALA A 163 -7.41 4.96 -14.96
CA ALA A 163 -8.67 4.91 -14.22
C ALA A 163 -8.43 4.92 -12.70
N THR A 164 -7.45 4.14 -12.23
CA THR A 164 -7.08 4.08 -10.81
C THR A 164 -6.52 5.41 -10.32
N ALA A 165 -5.62 6.05 -11.07
CA ALA A 165 -5.07 7.35 -10.72
C ALA A 165 -6.17 8.43 -10.61
N LYS A 166 -7.10 8.49 -11.58
CA LYS A 166 -8.21 9.43 -11.55
C LYS A 166 -9.15 9.18 -10.36
N GLN A 167 -9.51 7.92 -10.14
CA GLN A 167 -10.49 7.56 -9.12
C GLN A 167 -9.98 7.80 -7.70
N TYR A 168 -8.75 7.40 -7.40
CA TYR A 168 -8.25 7.34 -6.02
C TYR A 168 -7.23 8.44 -5.69
N LEU A 169 -6.58 9.05 -6.69
CA LEU A 169 -5.63 10.16 -6.49
C LEU A 169 -6.15 11.51 -6.98
N GLY A 170 -7.27 11.54 -7.72
CA GLY A 170 -7.82 12.77 -8.28
C GLY A 170 -6.93 13.42 -9.35
N ARG A 171 -5.97 12.68 -9.93
CA ARG A 171 -5.03 13.16 -10.94
C ARG A 171 -4.94 12.22 -12.14
N GLY A 172 -4.34 12.70 -13.22
CA GLY A 172 -3.88 11.84 -14.31
C GLY A 172 -2.59 11.08 -13.97
N LEU A 173 -2.00 10.45 -14.99
CA LEU A 173 -0.72 9.77 -14.82
C LEU A 173 0.42 10.78 -14.64
N SER A 174 1.39 10.39 -13.82
CA SER A 174 2.69 11.04 -13.71
C SER A 174 3.62 10.57 -14.83
N GLU A 175 4.66 11.35 -15.08
CA GLU A 175 5.70 11.00 -16.06
C GLU A 175 6.31 9.61 -15.79
N VAL A 176 6.61 9.30 -14.52
CA VAL A 176 7.16 8.00 -14.12
C VAL A 176 6.22 6.84 -14.45
N GLU A 177 4.91 7.02 -14.26
CA GLU A 177 3.90 5.99 -14.56
C GLU A 177 3.74 5.79 -16.08
N VAL A 178 3.81 6.85 -16.88
CA VAL A 178 3.77 6.76 -18.35
C VAL A 178 5.00 6.05 -18.89
N LEU A 179 6.20 6.43 -18.41
CA LEU A 179 7.44 5.78 -18.84
C LEU A 179 7.47 4.30 -18.44
N ALA A 180 6.96 3.95 -17.25
CA ALA A 180 6.84 2.57 -16.82
C ALA A 180 5.89 1.73 -17.69
N LEU A 181 4.79 2.32 -18.20
CA LEU A 181 3.91 1.64 -19.18
C LEU A 181 4.64 1.37 -20.50
N VAL A 182 5.38 2.37 -21.00
CA VAL A 182 6.16 2.24 -22.24
C VAL A 182 7.26 1.19 -22.07
N ASP A 183 7.94 1.19 -20.92
CA ASP A 183 8.92 0.15 -20.56
C ASP A 183 8.29 -1.24 -20.57
N ALA A 184 7.13 -1.40 -19.92
CA ALA A 184 6.42 -2.68 -19.86
C ALA A 184 6.09 -3.21 -21.27
N TYR A 185 5.62 -2.34 -22.16
CA TYR A 185 5.31 -2.69 -23.54
C TYR A 185 6.56 -3.06 -24.36
N CYS A 186 7.60 -2.22 -24.35
CA CYS A 186 8.83 -2.50 -25.10
C CYS A 186 9.59 -3.75 -24.59
N ASN A 187 9.41 -4.10 -23.31
CA ASN A 187 10.02 -5.30 -22.72
C ASN A 187 9.22 -6.57 -23.02
N ASP A 188 7.93 -6.44 -23.36
CA ASP A 188 7.11 -7.56 -23.81
C ASP A 188 7.44 -7.89 -25.27
N GLN A 189 8.51 -8.67 -25.45
CA GLN A 189 8.97 -9.11 -26.77
C GLN A 189 8.09 -10.22 -27.37
N ALA A 190 6.98 -10.60 -26.70
CA ALA A 190 6.11 -11.68 -27.18
C ALA A 190 5.07 -11.21 -28.20
N SER A 191 4.75 -9.90 -28.25
CA SER A 191 3.74 -9.40 -29.18
C SER A 191 3.95 -7.94 -29.57
N LEU A 192 3.54 -7.61 -30.80
CA LEU A 192 3.48 -6.25 -31.33
C LEU A 192 2.02 -5.89 -31.60
N SER A 193 1.55 -4.76 -31.06
CA SER A 193 0.20 -4.24 -31.28
C SER A 193 0.25 -2.77 -31.69
N GLY A 194 -0.07 -2.48 -32.95
CA GLY A 194 -0.09 -1.10 -33.48
C GLY A 194 -1.04 -0.18 -32.70
N SER A 195 -2.24 -0.68 -32.36
CA SER A 195 -3.21 0.10 -31.57
C SER A 195 -2.68 0.43 -30.17
N GLN A 196 -1.99 -0.51 -29.52
CA GLN A 196 -1.40 -0.26 -28.20
C GLN A 196 -0.26 0.76 -28.27
N GLN A 197 0.53 0.77 -29.35
CA GLN A 197 1.53 1.82 -29.54
C GLN A 197 0.90 3.19 -29.72
N ASP A 198 -0.16 3.29 -30.51
CA ASP A 198 -0.87 4.55 -30.72
C ASP A 198 -1.46 5.08 -29.40
N ASP A 199 -2.07 4.21 -28.60
CA ASP A 199 -2.56 4.54 -27.25
C ASP A 199 -1.43 5.04 -26.34
N LEU A 200 -0.27 4.38 -26.35
CA LEU A 200 0.90 4.79 -25.55
C LEU A 200 1.49 6.13 -26.04
N LYS A 201 1.52 6.37 -27.34
CA LYS A 201 1.92 7.66 -27.93
C LYS A 201 0.95 8.77 -27.53
N GLU A 202 -0.36 8.50 -27.51
CA GLU A 202 -1.36 9.45 -27.04
C GLU A 202 -1.20 9.76 -25.54
N LEU A 203 -1.04 8.73 -24.70
CA LEU A 203 -0.77 8.90 -23.27
C LEU A 203 0.50 9.72 -23.03
N ALA A 204 1.56 9.47 -23.79
CA ALA A 204 2.80 10.22 -23.70
C ALA A 204 2.59 11.70 -24.05
N ARG A 205 1.89 12.03 -25.13
CA ARG A 205 1.57 13.42 -25.50
C ARG A 205 0.71 14.12 -24.45
N LYS A 206 -0.15 13.37 -23.75
CA LYS A 206 -1.06 13.90 -22.74
C LYS A 206 -0.38 14.23 -21.43
N TYR A 207 0.61 13.43 -21.03
CA TYR A 207 1.16 13.44 -19.67
C TYR A 207 2.66 13.77 -19.58
N LEU A 208 3.38 13.82 -20.70
CA LEU A 208 4.79 14.20 -20.76
C LEU A 208 4.97 15.57 -21.41
N PRO A 209 6.09 16.27 -21.12
CA PRO A 209 6.55 17.38 -21.95
C PRO A 209 6.75 16.94 -23.41
N ALA A 210 6.68 17.88 -24.35
CA ALA A 210 6.78 17.60 -25.79
C ALA A 210 8.04 16.81 -26.17
N ASP A 211 9.17 17.12 -25.55
CA ASP A 211 10.44 16.41 -25.77
C ASP A 211 10.36 14.95 -25.28
N GLY A 212 9.78 14.73 -24.09
CA GLY A 212 9.57 13.38 -23.54
C GLY A 212 8.60 12.54 -24.36
N ALA A 213 7.50 13.15 -24.83
CA ALA A 213 6.55 12.49 -25.72
C ALA A 213 7.18 12.10 -27.07
N THR A 214 8.05 12.96 -27.61
CA THR A 214 8.81 12.69 -28.84
C THR A 214 9.78 11.53 -28.64
N GLU A 215 10.46 11.45 -27.50
CA GLU A 215 11.37 10.36 -27.19
C GLU A 215 10.65 9.02 -27.03
N VAL A 216 9.49 9.01 -26.36
CA VAL A 216 8.63 7.83 -26.28
C VAL A 216 8.20 7.36 -27.67
N ALA A 217 7.78 8.28 -28.55
CA ALA A 217 7.38 7.92 -29.91
C ALA A 217 8.53 7.25 -30.69
N LYS A 218 9.73 7.84 -30.67
CA LYS A 218 10.93 7.25 -31.29
C LYS A 218 11.25 5.87 -30.73
N ARG A 219 11.11 5.69 -29.42
CA ARG A 219 11.38 4.43 -28.76
C ARG A 219 10.40 3.33 -29.20
N LEU A 220 9.12 3.65 -29.33
CA LEU A 220 8.10 2.71 -29.82
C LEU A 220 8.32 2.36 -31.29
N ASP A 221 8.66 3.33 -32.15
CA ASP A 221 8.98 3.11 -33.56
C ASP A 221 10.24 2.23 -33.71
N LYS A 222 11.24 2.45 -32.85
CA LYS A 222 12.44 1.61 -32.78
C LYS A 222 12.10 0.18 -32.36
N PHE A 223 11.25 0.01 -31.34
CA PHE A 223 10.80 -1.30 -30.91
C PHE A 223 10.06 -2.07 -32.02
N GLU A 224 9.16 -1.41 -32.76
CA GLU A 224 8.49 -2.01 -33.93
C GLU A 224 9.50 -2.51 -34.97
N LYS A 225 10.46 -1.65 -35.34
CA LYS A 225 11.49 -2.01 -36.31
C LYS A 225 12.33 -3.21 -35.84
N GLU A 226 12.80 -3.18 -34.59
CA GLU A 226 13.57 -4.27 -34.00
C GLU A 226 12.77 -5.57 -33.86
N PHE A 227 11.46 -5.49 -33.70
CA PHE A 227 10.58 -6.67 -33.66
C PHE A 227 10.58 -7.37 -35.02
N TRP A 228 10.35 -6.63 -36.12
CA TRP A 228 10.32 -7.18 -37.48
C TRP A 228 11.68 -7.66 -38.00
N GLU A 229 12.80 -7.14 -37.49
CA GLU A 229 14.14 -7.58 -37.88
C GLU A 229 14.57 -8.92 -37.23
N ARG A 230 13.81 -9.42 -36.24
CA ARG A 230 14.10 -10.68 -35.54
C ARG A 230 13.44 -11.91 -36.17
N ASP A 231 12.36 -11.69 -36.91
CA ASP A 231 11.60 -12.72 -37.64
C ASP A 231 12.15 -12.92 -39.06
#